data_AF-A0A265E3W3-F1
#
_entry.id   AF-A0A265E3W3-F1
#
_cell.length_a   1.000
_cell.length_b   1.000
_cell.length_c   1.000
_cell.angle_alpha   90.00
_cell.angle_beta   90.00
_cell.angle_gamma   90.00
#
_symmetry.space_group_name_H-M   'P 1'
#
loop_
_entity.id
_entity.type
_entity.pdbx_description
1 polymer ?
#
loop_
_entity_poly.entity_id
_entity_poly.type
_entity_poly.pdbx_seq_one_letter_code
_entity_poly.pdbx_strand_id
1 'polypeptide(L)'
;MKELNTLYTPAQVAEKIDLSQSSVRRYTIALEKAGYANIKRDPNNHRKYDIYDVQTLEYFKGLVNDKKRSFEQALEETMKDLDYIHAKVDTRDLSTMSSENNNTERLEQKVDTLIELVRALDQKTEHLQKDNARLTALVEKQPLALEMHKQASIDAVEAPKDEDREQIEDDEGDTPEVSETPQQGAPETSETKKEEINQKNDGIFSRLRKFFR
;
A
#
# COMPACT_ATOMS: atom_id res chain seq x y z
N MET A 1 5.74 23.34 -20.41
CA MET A 1 4.72 22.37 -19.93
C MET A 1 3.73 22.17 -21.06
N LYS A 2 3.48 20.94 -21.51
CA LYS A 2 2.43 20.69 -22.52
C LYS A 2 1.10 20.66 -21.77
N GLU A 3 0.20 21.57 -22.08
CA GLU A 3 -1.18 21.50 -21.61
C GLU A 3 -1.76 20.17 -22.11
N LEU A 4 -2.08 19.27 -21.18
CA LEU A 4 -2.82 18.06 -21.48
C LEU A 4 -4.28 18.47 -21.73
N ASN A 5 -4.54 19.07 -22.89
CA ASN A 5 -5.90 19.27 -23.39
C ASN A 5 -6.52 17.89 -23.59
N THR A 6 -7.17 17.41 -22.54
CA THR A 6 -7.79 16.10 -22.49
C THR A 6 -9.04 16.17 -23.33
N LEU A 7 -8.93 15.76 -24.59
CA LEU A 7 -10.06 15.74 -25.51
C LEU A 7 -10.91 14.49 -25.31
N TYR A 8 -12.19 14.70 -25.03
CA TYR A 8 -13.17 13.64 -24.82
C TYR A 8 -13.87 13.26 -26.13
N THR A 9 -14.13 11.97 -26.28
CA THR A 9 -14.99 11.43 -27.33
C THR A 9 -16.48 11.60 -26.95
N PRO A 10 -17.42 11.58 -27.92
CA PRO A 10 -18.85 11.68 -27.60
C PRO A 10 -19.34 10.61 -26.62
N ALA A 11 -18.75 9.42 -26.65
CA ALA A 11 -19.05 8.33 -25.72
C ALA A 11 -18.61 8.65 -24.29
N GLN A 12 -17.40 9.19 -24.13
CA GLN A 12 -16.87 9.59 -22.82
C GLN A 12 -17.64 10.79 -22.24
N VAL A 13 -18.05 11.75 -23.07
CA VAL A 13 -18.89 12.86 -22.61
C VAL A 13 -20.24 12.35 -22.12
N ALA A 14 -20.89 11.47 -22.89
CA ALA A 14 -22.16 10.85 -22.52
C ALA A 14 -22.10 10.16 -21.14
N GLU A 15 -21.02 9.44 -20.86
CA GLU A 15 -20.76 8.81 -19.56
C GLU A 15 -20.54 9.86 -18.46
N LYS A 16 -19.72 10.89 -18.69
CA LYS A 16 -19.41 11.91 -17.69
C LYS A 16 -20.61 12.72 -17.22
N ILE A 17 -21.50 13.09 -18.13
CA ILE A 17 -22.65 13.95 -17.83
C ILE A 17 -23.96 13.16 -17.68
N ASP A 18 -23.91 11.83 -17.56
CA ASP A 18 -25.07 10.94 -17.47
C ASP A 18 -26.15 11.28 -18.52
N LEU A 19 -25.76 11.25 -19.79
CA LEU A 19 -26.63 11.56 -20.91
C LEU A 19 -26.45 10.52 -22.02
N SER A 20 -27.50 10.20 -22.79
CA SER A 20 -27.32 9.31 -23.94
C SER A 20 -26.45 9.97 -25.02
N GLN A 21 -25.66 9.18 -25.75
CA GLN A 21 -24.84 9.69 -26.87
C GLN A 21 -25.69 10.43 -27.92
N SER A 22 -26.94 9.97 -28.15
CA SER A 22 -27.89 10.63 -29.05
C SER A 22 -28.28 12.02 -28.55
N SER A 23 -28.49 12.18 -27.24
CA SER A 23 -28.80 13.46 -26.62
C SER A 23 -27.61 14.40 -26.64
N VAL A 24 -26.39 13.90 -26.39
CA VAL A 24 -25.15 14.69 -26.51
C VAL A 24 -25.04 15.24 -27.93
N ARG A 25 -25.19 14.39 -28.95
CA ARG A 25 -25.17 14.84 -30.35
C ARG A 25 -26.24 15.88 -30.65
N ARG A 26 -27.46 15.71 -30.16
CA ARG A 26 -28.57 16.66 -30.34
C ARG A 26 -28.23 18.02 -29.71
N TYR A 27 -27.73 18.02 -28.49
CA TYR A 27 -27.38 19.24 -27.75
C TYR A 27 -26.21 19.97 -28.41
N THR A 28 -25.17 19.22 -28.79
CA THR A 28 -24.05 19.75 -29.57
C THR A 28 -24.50 20.43 -30.86
N ILE A 29 -25.41 19.82 -31.64
CA ILE A 29 -25.92 20.43 -32.87
C ILE A 29 -26.70 21.72 -32.57
N ALA A 30 -27.48 21.75 -31.48
CA ALA A 30 -28.21 22.95 -31.07
C ALA A 30 -27.25 24.08 -30.68
N LEU A 31 -26.20 23.77 -29.92
CA LEU A 31 -25.14 24.72 -29.56
C LEU A 31 -24.37 25.22 -30.79
N GLU A 32 -23.95 24.33 -31.70
CA GLU A 32 -23.29 24.68 -32.96
C GLU A 32 -24.19 25.66 -33.78
N LYS A 33 -25.50 25.41 -33.83
CA LYS A 33 -26.46 26.29 -34.53
C LYS A 33 -26.66 27.65 -33.84
N ALA A 34 -26.56 27.69 -32.51
CA ALA A 34 -26.64 28.93 -31.72
C ALA A 34 -25.35 29.77 -31.78
N GLY A 35 -24.30 29.28 -32.45
CA GLY A 35 -23.04 30.00 -32.64
C GLY A 35 -21.90 29.53 -31.75
N TYR A 36 -22.06 28.43 -31.00
CA TYR A 36 -20.98 27.84 -30.22
C TYR A 36 -19.98 27.11 -31.13
N ALA A 37 -18.82 27.71 -31.36
CA ALA A 37 -17.83 27.23 -32.33
C ALA A 37 -16.62 26.47 -31.72
N ASN A 38 -16.62 26.23 -30.41
CA ASN A 38 -15.42 25.72 -29.71
C ASN A 38 -15.20 24.20 -29.87
N ILE A 39 -16.18 23.47 -30.43
CA ILE A 39 -16.14 22.01 -30.52
C ILE A 39 -15.21 21.58 -31.65
N LYS A 40 -14.08 20.98 -31.26
CA LYS A 40 -13.04 20.54 -32.19
C LYS A 40 -13.48 19.29 -32.97
N ARG A 41 -12.91 19.11 -34.16
CA ARG A 41 -13.11 17.92 -35.00
C ARG A 41 -11.77 17.30 -35.37
N ASP A 42 -11.73 15.97 -35.35
CA ASP A 42 -10.60 15.17 -35.80
C ASP A 42 -10.49 15.18 -37.34
N PRO A 43 -9.39 14.74 -37.97
CA PRO A 43 -9.28 14.69 -39.43
C PRO A 43 -10.27 13.69 -40.05
N ASN A 44 -10.78 12.74 -39.25
CA ASN A 44 -11.85 11.82 -39.61
C ASN A 44 -13.27 12.43 -39.39
N ASN A 45 -13.37 13.73 -39.15
CA ASN A 45 -14.62 14.47 -38.88
C ASN A 45 -15.40 13.99 -37.64
N HIS A 46 -14.72 13.34 -36.70
CA HIS A 46 -15.29 12.97 -35.40
C HIS A 46 -15.19 14.15 -34.43
N ARG A 47 -16.27 14.42 -33.68
CA ARG A 47 -16.27 15.48 -32.67
C ARG A 47 -15.38 15.13 -31.48
N LYS A 48 -14.61 16.10 -31.02
CA LYS A 48 -13.75 16.04 -29.84
C LYS A 48 -14.13 17.20 -28.93
N TYR A 49 -14.41 16.90 -27.68
CA TYR A 49 -14.89 17.86 -26.70
C TYR A 49 -13.78 18.20 -25.72
N ASP A 50 -13.58 19.49 -25.49
CA ASP A 50 -12.73 19.96 -24.41
C ASP A 50 -13.45 19.92 -23.06
N ILE A 51 -12.74 20.17 -21.97
CA ILE A 51 -13.35 20.22 -20.64
C ILE A 51 -14.41 21.33 -20.52
N TYR A 52 -14.17 22.46 -21.18
CA TYR A 52 -15.14 23.56 -21.30
C TYR A 52 -16.42 23.11 -22.02
N ASP A 53 -16.30 22.35 -23.11
CA ASP A 53 -17.46 21.85 -23.86
C ASP A 53 -18.30 20.90 -23.00
N VAL A 54 -17.66 20.05 -22.21
CA VAL A 54 -18.34 19.13 -21.29
C VAL A 54 -19.11 19.91 -20.23
N GLN A 55 -18.51 20.96 -19.65
CA GLN A 55 -19.15 21.78 -18.62
C GLN A 55 -20.34 22.58 -19.19
N THR A 56 -20.21 23.10 -20.41
CA THR A 56 -21.29 23.79 -21.13
C THR A 56 -22.46 22.83 -21.40
N LEU A 57 -22.18 21.60 -21.82
CA LEU A 57 -23.21 20.57 -22.01
C LEU A 57 -23.87 20.15 -20.69
N GLU A 58 -23.12 20.07 -19.59
CA GLU A 58 -23.65 19.79 -18.26
C GLU A 58 -24.58 20.91 -17.78
N TYR A 59 -24.20 22.17 -17.96
CA TYR A 59 -25.03 23.33 -17.63
C TYR A 59 -26.32 23.33 -18.45
N PHE A 60 -26.21 23.14 -19.76
CA PHE A 60 -27.36 23.09 -20.65
C PHE A 60 -28.32 21.94 -20.29
N LYS A 61 -27.78 20.75 -19.97
CA LYS A 61 -28.58 19.63 -19.45
C LYS A 61 -29.38 20.03 -18.22
N GLY A 62 -28.75 20.71 -17.26
CA GLY A 62 -29.42 21.22 -16.05
C GLY A 62 -30.61 22.11 -16.40
N LEU A 63 -30.39 23.09 -17.29
CA LEU A 63 -31.45 24.01 -17.71
C LEU A 63 -32.61 23.32 -18.46
N VAL A 64 -32.32 22.31 -19.26
CA VAL A 64 -33.34 21.54 -19.99
C VAL A 64 -34.14 20.63 -19.04
N ASN A 65 -33.50 20.10 -18.00
CA ASN A 65 -34.16 19.24 -17.02
C ASN A 65 -35.03 20.04 -16.04
N ASP A 66 -34.67 21.30 -15.78
CA ASP A 66 -35.49 22.25 -15.07
C ASP A 66 -36.71 22.60 -15.93
N LYS A 67 -37.78 21.81 -15.81
CA LYS A 67 -39.07 21.88 -16.57
C LYS A 67 -39.76 23.25 -16.59
N LYS A 68 -39.14 24.30 -16.04
CA LYS A 68 -39.56 25.70 -16.05
C LYS A 68 -39.22 26.42 -17.35
N ARG A 69 -38.34 25.85 -18.20
CA ARG A 69 -37.81 26.51 -19.40
C ARG A 69 -38.01 25.67 -20.65
N SER A 70 -38.20 26.34 -21.79
CA SER A 70 -38.18 25.66 -23.09
C SER A 70 -36.74 25.31 -23.49
N PHE A 71 -36.59 24.37 -24.42
CA PHE A 71 -35.28 23.99 -24.94
C PHE A 71 -34.52 25.17 -25.56
N GLU A 72 -35.22 26.07 -26.24
CA GLU A 72 -34.62 27.26 -26.86
C GLU A 72 -34.21 28.31 -25.82
N GLN A 73 -35.02 28.51 -24.77
CA GLN A 73 -34.67 29.41 -23.66
C GLN A 73 -33.44 28.91 -22.91
N ALA A 74 -33.37 27.61 -22.63
CA ALA A 74 -32.20 27.00 -22.02
C ALA A 74 -30.94 27.17 -22.88
N LEU A 75 -31.09 27.13 -24.21
CA LEU A 75 -29.98 27.30 -25.14
C LEU A 75 -29.47 28.74 -25.14
N GLU A 76 -30.38 29.72 -25.23
CA GLU A 76 -30.04 31.14 -25.19
C GLU A 76 -29.34 31.52 -23.89
N GLU A 77 -29.82 31.02 -22.75
CA GLU A 77 -29.22 31.28 -21.44
C GLU A 77 -27.85 30.62 -21.30
N THR A 78 -27.69 29.38 -21.78
CA THR A 78 -26.36 28.73 -21.82
C THR A 78 -25.36 29.56 -22.61
N MET A 79 -25.77 30.14 -23.74
CA MET A 79 -24.90 30.99 -24.56
C MET A 79 -24.55 32.31 -23.88
N LYS A 80 -25.48 32.89 -23.09
CA LYS A 80 -25.23 34.12 -22.31
C LYS A 80 -24.27 33.87 -21.15
N ASP A 81 -24.37 32.70 -20.53
CA ASP A 81 -23.59 32.35 -19.34
C ASP A 81 -22.25 31.66 -19.64
N LEU A 82 -21.80 31.64 -20.90
CA LEU A 82 -20.55 30.95 -21.29
C LEU A 82 -19.34 31.39 -20.46
N ASP A 83 -19.18 32.68 -20.22
CA ASP A 83 -18.06 33.21 -19.41
C ASP A 83 -18.13 32.70 -17.97
N TYR A 84 -19.32 32.63 -17.40
CA TYR A 84 -19.55 32.08 -16.05
C TYR A 84 -19.25 30.58 -15.99
N ILE A 85 -19.70 29.84 -17.00
CA ILE A 85 -19.45 28.39 -17.11
C ILE A 85 -17.94 28.13 -17.20
N HIS A 86 -17.22 28.89 -18.03
CA HIS A 86 -15.77 28.73 -18.20
C HIS A 86 -14.99 29.12 -16.95
N ALA A 87 -15.35 30.23 -16.28
CA ALA A 87 -14.70 30.60 -15.01
C ALA A 87 -14.86 29.52 -13.92
N LYS A 88 -15.96 28.77 -13.93
CA LYS A 88 -16.17 27.62 -13.03
C LYS A 88 -15.25 26.44 -13.36
N VAL A 89 -14.86 26.25 -14.62
CA VAL A 89 -13.89 25.24 -15.02
C VAL A 89 -12.50 25.62 -14.49
N ASP A 90 -12.08 26.87 -14.69
CA ASP A 90 -10.77 27.35 -14.24
C ASP A 90 -10.58 27.20 -12.71
N THR A 91 -11.64 27.46 -11.94
CA THR A 91 -11.61 27.28 -10.48
C THR A 91 -11.55 25.80 -10.06
N ARG A 92 -12.20 24.90 -10.81
CA ARG A 92 -12.08 23.44 -10.61
C ARG A 92 -10.69 22.95 -10.94
N ASP A 93 -10.12 23.38 -12.05
CA ASP A 93 -8.79 22.99 -12.49
C ASP A 93 -7.71 23.51 -11.52
N LEU A 94 -7.89 24.70 -10.95
CA LEU A 94 -7.01 25.19 -9.88
C LEU A 94 -7.10 24.33 -8.61
N SER A 95 -8.31 23.89 -8.26
CA SER A 95 -8.53 23.00 -7.10
C SER A 95 -7.96 21.60 -7.32
N THR A 96 -8.07 21.03 -8.51
CA THR A 96 -7.49 19.72 -8.83
C THR A 96 -5.98 19.79 -8.85
N MET A 97 -5.39 20.83 -9.46
CA MET A 97 -3.95 21.08 -9.43
C MET A 97 -3.42 21.20 -7.98
N SER A 98 -4.13 21.92 -7.11
CA SER A 98 -3.75 22.02 -5.69
C SER A 98 -3.80 20.65 -4.99
N SER A 99 -4.83 19.84 -5.26
CA SER A 99 -4.96 18.48 -4.70
C SER A 99 -3.90 17.51 -5.23
N GLU A 100 -3.58 17.58 -6.53
CA GLU A 100 -2.52 16.79 -7.15
C GLU A 100 -1.14 17.14 -6.60
N ASN A 101 -0.87 18.43 -6.35
CA ASN A 101 0.36 18.88 -5.72
C ASN A 101 0.50 18.32 -4.29
N ASN A 102 -0.56 18.39 -3.49
CA ASN A 102 -0.56 17.81 -2.13
C ASN A 102 -0.36 16.27 -2.16
N ASN A 103 -0.94 15.58 -3.13
CA ASN A 103 -0.75 14.14 -3.31
C ASN A 103 0.68 13.81 -3.73
N THR A 104 1.28 14.64 -4.58
CA THR A 104 2.66 14.49 -5.07
C THR A 104 3.64 14.68 -3.93
N GLU A 105 3.49 15.75 -3.14
CA GLU A 105 4.30 16.00 -1.93
C GLU A 105 4.18 14.86 -0.92
N ARG A 106 2.96 14.35 -0.69
CA ARG A 106 2.75 13.18 0.17
C ARG A 106 3.40 11.91 -0.38
N LEU A 107 3.46 11.76 -1.71
CA LEU A 107 4.10 10.62 -2.35
C LEU A 107 5.62 10.73 -2.22
N GLU A 108 6.19 11.91 -2.42
CA GLU A 108 7.61 12.22 -2.22
C GLU A 108 8.04 11.89 -0.79
N GLN A 109 7.28 12.35 0.22
CA GLN A 109 7.54 12.01 1.62
C GLN A 109 7.54 10.48 1.85
N LYS A 110 6.60 9.75 1.24
CA LYS A 110 6.58 8.28 1.34
C LYS A 110 7.79 7.65 0.68
N VAL A 111 8.23 8.16 -0.46
CA VAL A 111 9.45 7.68 -1.14
C VAL A 111 10.67 7.91 -0.26
N ASP A 112 10.80 9.08 0.36
CA ASP A 112 11.90 9.38 1.28
C ASP A 112 11.91 8.43 2.48
N THR A 113 10.75 8.18 3.10
CA THR A 113 10.66 7.21 4.22
C THR A 113 11.01 5.78 3.78
N LEU A 114 10.67 5.38 2.55
CA LEU A 114 11.06 4.07 2.03
C LEU A 114 12.57 3.99 1.82
N ILE A 115 13.20 5.04 1.30
CA ILE A 115 14.65 5.10 1.12
C ILE A 115 15.37 4.98 2.48
N GLU A 116 14.88 5.68 3.51
CA GLU A 116 15.43 5.56 4.87
C GLU A 116 15.30 4.15 5.43
N LEU A 117 14.13 3.52 5.26
CA LEU A 117 13.90 2.15 5.70
C LEU A 117 14.81 1.14 4.99
N VAL A 118 14.99 1.28 3.67
CA VAL A 118 15.92 0.41 2.92
C VAL A 118 17.35 0.56 3.44
N ARG A 119 17.82 1.80 3.65
CA ARG A 119 19.16 2.04 4.21
C ARG A 119 19.33 1.42 5.60
N ALA A 120 18.32 1.52 6.46
CA ALA A 120 18.36 0.92 7.79
C ALA A 120 18.39 -0.62 7.74
N LEU A 121 17.63 -1.22 6.81
CA LEU A 121 17.65 -2.67 6.60
C LEU A 121 19.00 -3.16 6.05
N ASP A 122 19.61 -2.42 5.12
CA ASP A 122 20.93 -2.75 4.59
C ASP A 122 21.99 -2.74 5.70
N GLN A 123 22.01 -1.70 6.55
CA GLN A 123 22.91 -1.62 7.70
C GLN A 123 22.72 -2.79 8.67
N LYS A 124 21.47 -3.18 8.96
CA LYS A 124 21.17 -4.32 9.82
C LYS A 124 21.63 -5.64 9.20
N THR A 125 21.49 -5.77 7.88
CA THR A 125 21.92 -6.96 7.13
C THR A 125 23.43 -7.09 7.15
N GLU A 126 24.17 -5.99 6.94
CA GLU A 126 25.63 -5.99 7.07
C GLU A 126 26.09 -6.37 8.47
N HIS A 127 25.43 -5.86 9.51
CA HIS A 127 25.77 -6.21 10.89
C HIS A 127 25.54 -7.70 11.16
N LEU A 128 24.39 -8.24 10.76
CA LEU A 128 24.08 -9.66 10.89
C LEU A 128 25.05 -10.55 10.09
N GLN A 129 25.50 -10.11 8.91
CA GLN A 129 26.52 -10.82 8.14
C GLN A 129 27.86 -10.87 8.88
N LYS A 130 28.29 -9.76 9.49
CA LYS A 130 29.52 -9.70 10.30
C LYS A 130 29.43 -10.61 11.53
N ASP A 131 28.30 -10.61 12.22
CA ASP A 131 28.09 -11.45 13.39
C ASP A 131 28.06 -12.93 13.02
N ASN A 132 27.37 -13.29 11.93
CA ASN A 132 27.39 -14.66 11.41
C ASN A 132 28.81 -15.08 11.02
N ALA A 133 29.56 -14.26 10.30
CA ALA A 133 30.95 -14.57 9.94
C ALA A 133 31.84 -14.80 11.19
N ARG A 134 31.64 -13.99 12.24
CA ARG A 134 32.33 -14.17 13.52
C ARG A 134 31.94 -15.48 14.21
N LEU A 135 30.65 -15.82 14.23
CA LEU A 135 30.16 -17.06 14.83
C LEU A 135 30.67 -18.29 14.06
N THR A 136 30.62 -18.26 12.72
CA THR A 136 31.20 -19.30 11.88
C THR A 136 32.69 -19.49 12.16
N ALA A 137 33.46 -18.41 12.25
CA ALA A 137 34.89 -18.50 12.59
C ALA A 137 35.17 -19.04 14.00
N LEU A 138 34.26 -18.85 14.96
CA LEU A 138 34.37 -19.44 16.30
C LEU A 138 34.06 -20.95 16.27
N VAL A 139 33.04 -21.36 15.51
CA VAL A 139 32.69 -22.77 15.33
C VAL A 139 33.79 -23.52 14.59
N GLU A 140 34.38 -22.94 13.55
CA GLU A 140 35.51 -23.52 12.80
C GLU A 140 36.80 -23.68 13.64
N LYS A 141 36.94 -22.95 14.75
CA LYS A 141 38.07 -23.08 15.69
C LYS A 141 37.85 -24.14 16.78
N GLN A 142 36.62 -24.60 17.00
CA GLN A 142 36.31 -25.66 17.97
C GLN A 142 36.78 -27.08 17.60
N PRO A 143 36.89 -27.53 16.32
CA PRO A 143 37.35 -28.90 16.03
C PRO A 143 38.80 -29.17 16.48
N LEU A 144 39.64 -28.13 16.64
CA LEU A 144 41.02 -28.30 17.12
C LEU A 144 41.11 -28.61 18.63
N ALA A 145 40.13 -28.22 19.43
CA ALA A 145 40.14 -28.48 20.88
C ALA A 145 39.68 -29.90 21.23
N LEU A 146 38.81 -30.50 20.41
CA LEU A 146 38.29 -31.86 20.62
C LEU A 146 39.24 -32.96 20.17
N GLU A 147 40.13 -32.70 19.20
CA GLU A 147 41.15 -33.68 18.78
C GLU A 147 42.33 -33.74 19.75
N MET A 148 42.75 -32.61 20.36
CA MET A 148 43.82 -32.61 21.37
C MET A 148 43.47 -33.46 22.62
N HIS A 149 42.18 -33.54 22.98
CA HIS A 149 41.73 -34.33 24.13
C HIS A 149 41.61 -35.84 23.83
N LYS A 150 41.46 -36.21 22.55
CA LYS A 150 41.43 -37.62 22.14
C LYS A 150 42.83 -38.21 22.08
N GLN A 151 43.85 -37.48 21.61
CA GLN A 151 45.21 -38.00 21.54
C GLN A 151 45.81 -38.29 22.94
N ALA A 152 45.55 -37.43 23.92
CA ALA A 152 46.06 -37.59 25.29
C ALA A 152 45.43 -38.78 26.06
N SER A 153 44.28 -39.28 25.59
CA SER A 153 43.56 -40.39 26.25
C SER A 153 43.99 -41.77 25.76
N ILE A 154 44.72 -41.85 24.64
CA ILE A 154 45.11 -43.15 24.01
C ILE A 154 46.50 -43.58 24.51
N ASP A 155 47.38 -42.64 24.85
CA ASP A 155 48.73 -42.91 25.37
C ASP A 155 48.76 -43.37 26.85
N ALA A 156 47.63 -43.39 27.55
CA ALA A 156 47.55 -43.72 28.98
C ALA A 156 47.13 -45.17 29.29
N VAL A 157 46.92 -46.03 28.28
CA VAL A 157 46.35 -47.40 28.47
C VAL A 157 47.41 -48.52 28.50
N GLU A 158 48.70 -48.22 28.36
CA GLU A 158 49.75 -49.25 28.33
C GLU A 158 50.71 -49.22 29.54
N ALA A 159 50.18 -49.59 30.72
CA ALA A 159 51.00 -50.17 31.81
C ALA A 159 50.09 -50.89 32.85
N PRO A 160 50.31 -52.19 33.13
CA PRO A 160 49.55 -52.94 34.13
C PRO A 160 50.23 -52.89 35.52
N LYS A 161 49.42 -52.96 36.58
CA LYS A 161 49.71 -53.45 37.95
C LYS A 161 48.42 -53.30 38.77
N ASP A 162 47.65 -54.37 38.96
CA ASP A 162 47.76 -55.38 40.02
C ASP A 162 47.39 -54.85 41.42
N GLU A 163 46.41 -55.55 42.01
CA GLU A 163 46.10 -55.68 43.45
C GLU A 163 45.50 -54.43 44.13
N ASP A 164 44.42 -54.44 44.92
CA ASP A 164 43.63 -55.51 45.51
C ASP A 164 42.26 -54.98 45.95
N ARG A 165 41.37 -55.93 46.18
CA ARG A 165 39.95 -55.87 46.56
C ARG A 165 39.75 -55.57 48.05
N GLU A 166 38.73 -54.77 48.41
CA GLU A 166 37.72 -54.99 49.49
C GLU A 166 36.83 -53.74 49.65
N GLN A 167 35.54 -53.82 49.28
CA GLN A 167 34.34 -53.84 50.17
C GLN A 167 34.20 -52.58 51.05
N ILE A 168 33.42 -51.57 50.62
CA ILE A 168 31.99 -51.33 50.94
C ILE A 168 31.65 -51.60 52.41
N GLU A 169 31.36 -50.54 53.16
CA GLU A 169 30.09 -50.41 53.90
C GLU A 169 29.81 -48.93 54.20
N ASP A 170 28.54 -48.59 54.01
CA ASP A 170 27.93 -47.27 54.08
C ASP A 170 27.81 -46.80 55.54
N ASP A 171 28.04 -45.51 55.82
CA ASP A 171 27.47 -44.89 57.02
C ASP A 171 27.25 -43.36 56.90
N GLU A 172 26.07 -43.02 57.39
CA GLU A 172 25.34 -41.78 57.67
C GLU A 172 25.97 -40.39 57.44
N GLY A 173 25.27 -39.61 56.59
CA GLY A 173 25.34 -38.15 56.54
C GLY A 173 24.20 -37.52 57.35
N ASP A 174 24.59 -36.86 58.44
CA ASP A 174 23.79 -36.11 59.41
C ASP A 174 23.46 -34.67 58.90
N THR A 175 22.15 -34.39 58.76
CA THR A 175 21.35 -33.17 59.06
C THR A 175 21.85 -31.72 58.71
N PRO A 176 21.11 -30.62 59.01
CA PRO A 176 20.12 -30.03 58.08
C PRO A 176 20.10 -28.46 58.00
N GLU A 177 19.12 -27.92 57.25
CA GLU A 177 18.57 -26.53 57.30
C GLU A 177 19.50 -25.40 56.79
N VAL A 178 19.06 -24.37 56.04
CA VAL A 178 17.96 -23.42 56.32
C VAL A 178 17.47 -22.72 55.02
N SER A 179 16.15 -22.48 54.97
CA SER A 179 15.40 -21.35 54.34
C SER A 179 15.48 -21.13 52.82
N GLU A 180 14.40 -21.39 52.07
CA GLU A 180 13.16 -20.58 51.92
C GLU A 180 13.27 -19.46 50.87
N THR A 181 12.83 -19.83 49.66
CA THR A 181 12.27 -18.95 48.62
C THR A 181 10.93 -18.35 49.05
N PRO A 182 10.73 -17.04 48.85
CA PRO A 182 9.40 -16.46 48.85
C PRO A 182 8.63 -16.74 47.54
N GLN A 183 7.33 -16.93 47.77
CA GLN A 183 6.24 -17.31 46.88
C GLN A 183 5.72 -16.18 45.95
N GLN A 184 4.70 -16.58 45.16
CA GLN A 184 3.56 -15.81 44.60
C GLN A 184 3.67 -15.47 43.10
N GLY A 185 2.67 -15.72 42.24
CA GLY A 185 1.32 -16.25 42.41
C GLY A 185 0.54 -16.19 41.07
N ALA A 186 -0.49 -17.05 40.96
CA ALA A 186 -1.68 -17.03 40.09
C ALA A 186 -1.57 -16.76 38.56
N PRO A 187 -2.21 -17.60 37.71
CA PRO A 187 -2.45 -17.31 36.30
C PRO A 187 -3.87 -16.72 36.13
N GLU A 188 -4.00 -15.45 35.76
CA GLU A 188 -5.27 -14.92 35.29
C GLU A 188 -5.11 -14.02 34.05
N THR A 189 -5.83 -14.42 33.00
CA THR A 189 -6.38 -13.62 31.90
C THR A 189 -5.44 -13.06 30.81
N SER A 190 -5.37 -13.78 29.68
CA SER A 190 -5.23 -13.14 28.36
C SER A 190 -5.63 -14.08 27.20
N GLU A 191 -6.87 -14.57 27.17
CA GLU A 191 -7.40 -15.34 26.02
C GLU A 191 -8.24 -14.51 25.02
N THR A 192 -8.55 -13.24 25.30
CA THR A 192 -9.49 -12.47 24.45
C THR A 192 -8.85 -11.63 23.33
N LYS A 193 -7.61 -11.90 22.91
CA LYS A 193 -6.96 -11.11 21.83
C LYS A 193 -6.45 -11.90 20.63
N LYS A 194 -6.68 -13.21 20.57
CA LYS A 194 -6.26 -14.06 19.44
C LYS A 194 -7.38 -14.38 18.44
N GLU A 195 -8.66 -14.16 18.78
CA GLU A 195 -9.78 -14.48 17.88
C GLU A 195 -10.16 -13.37 16.89
N GLU A 196 -9.86 -12.09 17.16
CA GLU A 196 -10.20 -11.00 16.22
C GLU A 196 -9.27 -10.87 15.00
N ILE A 197 -8.06 -11.45 15.06
CA ILE A 197 -7.09 -11.33 13.96
C ILE A 197 -7.41 -12.35 12.83
N ASN A 198 -8.09 -13.45 13.14
CA ASN A 198 -8.36 -14.49 12.14
C ASN A 198 -9.59 -14.19 11.26
N GLN A 199 -10.57 -13.42 11.73
CA GLN A 199 -11.76 -13.10 10.90
C GLN A 199 -11.53 -12.03 9.83
N LYS A 200 -10.52 -11.15 9.99
CA LYS A 200 -10.25 -10.10 8.98
C LYS A 200 -9.46 -10.59 7.77
N ASN A 201 -8.75 -11.71 7.88
CA ASN A 201 -7.92 -12.22 6.79
C ASN A 201 -8.74 -12.99 5.74
N ASP A 202 -9.80 -13.70 6.16
CA ASP A 202 -10.63 -14.48 5.22
C ASP A 202 -11.40 -13.60 4.22
N GLY A 203 -11.74 -12.37 4.59
CA GLY A 203 -12.42 -11.42 3.70
C GLY A 203 -11.52 -10.84 2.59
N ILE A 204 -10.22 -10.70 2.85
CA ILE A 204 -9.26 -10.08 1.91
C ILE A 204 -8.88 -11.09 0.81
N PHE A 205 -8.56 -12.33 1.19
CA PHE A 205 -8.22 -13.39 0.23
C PHE A 205 -9.42 -13.83 -0.62
N SER A 206 -10.64 -13.71 -0.10
CA SER A 206 -11.88 -13.99 -0.85
C SER A 206 -12.19 -12.94 -1.93
N ARG A 207 -11.75 -11.69 -1.77
CA ARG A 207 -11.95 -10.61 -2.77
C ARG A 207 -10.95 -10.70 -3.92
N LEU A 208 -9.74 -11.15 -3.68
CA LEU A 208 -8.69 -11.32 -4.71
C LEU A 208 -8.99 -12.48 -5.68
N ARG A 209 -9.74 -13.50 -5.24
CA ARG A 209 -10.07 -14.67 -6.09
C ARG A 209 -11.12 -14.38 -7.18
N LYS A 210 -11.77 -13.21 -7.17
CA LYS A 210 -12.74 -12.77 -8.20
C LYS A 210 -12.10 -12.03 -9.39
N PHE A 211 -10.82 -11.66 -9.30
CA PHE A 211 -10.13 -10.90 -10.36
C PHE A 211 -9.28 -11.78 -11.30
N PHE A 212 -9.14 -13.07 -11.01
CA PHE A 212 -8.29 -14.01 -11.77
C PHE A 212 -9.10 -15.14 -12.43
N ARG A 213 -10.34 -14.89 -12.85
CA ARG A 213 -11.12 -15.85 -13.64
C ARG A 213 -11.72 -15.19 -14.87
#